data_AF-A0A7X1TXP5-F1
#
_entry.id   AF-A0A7X1TXP5-F1
#
_cell.length_a   1.000
_cell.length_b   1.000
_cell.length_c   1.000
_cell.angle_alpha   90.00
_cell.angle_beta   90.00
_cell.angle_gamma   90.00
#
_symmetry.space_group_name_H-M   'P 1'
#
loop_
_entity.id
_entity.type
_entity.pdbx_description
1 polymer ?
#
loop_
_entity_poly.entity_id
_entity_poly.type
_entity_poly.pdbx_seq_one_letter_code
_entity_poly.pdbx_strand_id
1 'polypeptide(L)'
;MDRNVRAYQTDAELFFHNCDSVGLLSFRKAKSGGVSRLASAMTLYNEVLAKHPEHVEVLARGFHYDLRGEELPGVSPLTPHRIPVYSWLEGRLSCRYVHTAIVTAARKAGMSFTDEETAAMTFLNETAAREDVRLDMMLEPGDMQFCNNHMVPHSRTAYEEWPEPDRKRHMLRLWLNNPNGRRLAPEFADRYRQGIGMGVPPLAGATRAEVA
;
A
#
# COMPACT_ATOMS: atom_id res chain seq x y z
N MET A 1 1.60 19.33 14.92
CA MET A 1 1.46 18.66 13.60
C MET A 1 0.07 18.07 13.51
N ASP A 2 -0.64 18.36 12.43
CA ASP A 2 -1.97 17.79 12.17
C ASP A 2 -1.87 16.25 12.11
N ARG A 3 -2.74 15.56 12.85
CA ARG A 3 -2.71 14.09 13.03
C ARG A 3 -3.14 13.33 11.75
N ASN A 4 -3.65 14.02 10.74
CA ASN A 4 -4.16 13.42 9.51
C ASN A 4 -3.26 13.61 8.28
N VAL A 5 -2.07 14.22 8.41
CA VAL A 5 -1.16 14.41 7.27
C VAL A 5 -0.80 13.06 6.65
N ARG A 6 -1.11 12.91 5.35
CA ARG A 6 -0.77 11.70 4.60
C ARG A 6 0.68 11.81 4.15
N ALA A 7 1.43 10.72 4.25
CA ALA A 7 2.86 10.75 4.02
C ALA A 7 3.26 11.16 2.58
N TYR A 8 2.34 11.02 1.60
CA TYR A 8 2.56 11.56 0.24
C TYR A 8 2.49 13.10 0.17
N GLN A 9 2.00 13.77 1.21
CA GLN A 9 1.94 15.23 1.34
C GLN A 9 3.21 15.79 2.00
N THR A 10 4.19 14.93 2.29
CA THR A 10 5.45 15.28 2.96
C THR A 10 6.66 14.83 2.15
N ASP A 11 7.81 15.43 2.44
CA ASP A 11 9.14 15.13 1.89
C ASP A 11 9.84 13.92 2.54
N ALA A 12 9.32 13.45 3.67
CA ALA A 12 9.80 12.27 4.37
C ALA A 12 9.75 10.97 3.53
N GLU A 13 10.56 9.98 3.90
CA GLU A 13 10.57 8.65 3.29
C GLU A 13 9.20 7.97 3.41
N LEU A 14 8.80 7.28 2.34
CA LEU A 14 7.66 6.39 2.33
C LEU A 14 8.14 4.95 2.42
N PHE A 15 7.80 4.28 3.52
CA PHE A 15 7.92 2.83 3.63
C PHE A 15 7.09 2.11 2.56
N PHE A 16 7.46 0.87 2.28
CA PHE A 16 6.75 0.03 1.32
C PHE A 16 5.27 -0.12 1.71
N HIS A 17 4.38 0.18 0.77
CA HIS A 17 2.93 0.08 0.95
C HIS A 17 2.22 -0.30 -0.35
N ASN A 18 0.92 -0.61 -0.27
CA ASN A 18 0.12 -0.96 -1.44
C ASN A 18 -1.40 -0.62 -1.36
N CYS A 19 -2.09 -0.65 -2.50
CA CYS A 19 -3.55 -0.58 -2.69
C CYS A 19 -4.08 -1.55 -3.80
N ASP A 20 -5.06 -1.20 -4.65
CA ASP A 20 -5.58 -2.11 -5.69
C ASP A 20 -4.80 -2.00 -7.02
N SER A 21 -4.77 -0.81 -7.63
CA SER A 21 -3.89 -0.46 -8.74
C SER A 21 -3.64 1.04 -8.75
N VAL A 22 -2.38 1.44 -8.81
CA VAL A 22 -1.98 2.86 -8.83
C VAL A 22 -1.19 3.18 -10.08
N GLY A 23 -1.56 4.29 -10.72
CA GLY A 23 -0.78 4.95 -11.75
C GLY A 23 -0.13 6.21 -11.18
N LEU A 24 1.14 6.45 -11.51
CA LEU A 24 1.87 7.67 -11.21
C LEU A 24 2.47 8.21 -12.51
N LEU A 25 2.17 9.46 -12.84
CA LEU A 25 2.84 10.22 -13.90
C LEU A 25 3.75 11.27 -13.27
N SER A 26 5.02 11.26 -13.65
CA SER A 26 5.98 12.31 -13.27
C SER A 26 5.79 13.52 -14.17
N PHE A 27 5.30 14.62 -13.63
CA PHE A 27 5.22 15.89 -14.36
C PHE A 27 6.47 16.73 -14.12
N ARG A 28 6.96 16.78 -12.88
CA ARG A 28 8.20 17.45 -12.47
C ARG A 28 8.90 16.67 -11.37
N LYS A 29 10.22 16.56 -11.44
CA LYS A 29 11.04 15.92 -10.39
C LYS A 29 11.30 16.85 -9.21
N ALA A 30 11.69 16.25 -8.09
CA ALA A 30 12.34 16.95 -7.00
C ALA A 30 13.70 17.53 -7.43
N LYS A 31 14.28 18.39 -6.59
CA LYS A 31 15.66 18.89 -6.77
C LYS A 31 16.67 17.76 -6.62
N SER A 32 16.48 16.90 -5.63
CA SER A 32 17.29 15.71 -5.38
C SER A 32 16.45 14.63 -4.68
N GLY A 33 16.85 13.36 -4.79
CA GLY A 33 16.11 12.23 -4.22
C GLY A 33 14.76 11.99 -4.90
N GLY A 34 13.82 11.41 -4.17
CA GLY A 34 12.47 11.08 -4.67
C GLY A 34 12.44 9.84 -5.57
N VAL A 35 13.42 8.95 -5.42
CA VAL A 35 13.54 7.69 -6.14
C VAL A 35 12.35 6.80 -5.79
N SER A 36 11.65 6.31 -6.80
CA SER A 36 10.60 5.29 -6.63
C SER A 36 11.26 3.95 -6.34
N ARG A 37 10.75 3.22 -5.35
CA ARG A 37 11.23 1.89 -4.99
C ARG A 37 10.11 0.88 -5.11
N LEU A 38 10.38 -0.25 -5.73
CA LEU A 38 9.44 -1.34 -5.92
C LEU A 38 10.00 -2.63 -5.35
N ALA A 39 9.16 -3.47 -4.79
CA ALA A 39 9.52 -4.83 -4.38
C ALA A 39 8.48 -5.83 -4.90
N SER A 40 8.86 -7.08 -5.07
CA SER A 40 7.92 -8.17 -5.39
C SER A 40 7.37 -8.75 -4.10
N ALA A 41 6.05 -8.70 -3.91
CA ALA A 41 5.37 -9.35 -2.80
C ALA A 41 5.67 -10.86 -2.73
N MET A 42 5.88 -11.52 -3.88
CA MET A 42 6.18 -12.95 -3.93
C MET A 42 7.61 -13.22 -3.46
N THR A 43 8.54 -12.35 -3.81
CA THR A 43 9.92 -12.42 -3.29
C THR A 43 9.92 -12.26 -1.77
N LEU A 44 9.18 -11.27 -1.25
CA LEU A 44 9.05 -11.09 0.20
C LEU A 44 8.43 -12.32 0.89
N TYR A 45 7.39 -12.90 0.33
CA TYR A 45 6.78 -14.12 0.87
C TYR A 45 7.74 -15.31 0.86
N ASN A 46 8.50 -15.50 -0.21
CA ASN A 46 9.50 -16.56 -0.31
C ASN A 46 10.64 -16.38 0.70
N GLU A 47 11.07 -15.14 0.94
CA GLU A 47 12.06 -14.81 1.97
C GLU A 47 11.54 -15.14 3.37
N VAL A 48 10.27 -14.83 3.66
CA VAL A 48 9.60 -15.25 4.90
C VAL A 48 9.62 -16.77 5.02
N LEU A 49 9.14 -17.49 4.00
CA LEU A 49 9.10 -18.96 4.02
C LEU A 49 10.48 -19.59 4.25
N ALA A 50 11.52 -19.03 3.65
CA ALA A 50 12.86 -19.60 3.71
C ALA A 50 13.57 -19.33 5.04
N LYS A 51 13.34 -18.17 5.67
CA LYS A 51 14.11 -17.72 6.84
C LYS A 51 13.32 -17.72 8.14
N HIS A 52 12.03 -17.41 8.08
CA HIS A 52 11.15 -17.26 9.23
C HIS A 52 9.75 -17.82 8.92
N PRO A 53 9.61 -19.14 8.66
CA PRO A 53 8.32 -19.74 8.32
C PRO A 53 7.24 -19.53 9.40
N GLU A 54 7.63 -19.33 10.66
CA GLU A 54 6.75 -18.95 11.77
C GLU A 54 6.02 -17.61 11.53
N HIS A 55 6.61 -16.68 10.77
CA HIS A 55 5.96 -15.42 10.43
C HIS A 55 4.83 -15.57 9.42
N VAL A 56 4.75 -16.69 8.69
CA VAL A 56 3.69 -16.92 7.70
C VAL A 56 2.31 -16.89 8.36
N GLU A 57 2.17 -17.55 9.52
CA GLU A 57 0.90 -17.59 10.24
C GLU A 57 0.50 -16.20 10.76
N VAL A 58 1.46 -15.45 11.31
CA VAL A 58 1.25 -14.07 11.78
C VAL A 58 0.76 -13.18 10.63
N LEU A 59 1.39 -13.30 9.46
CA LEU A 59 1.07 -12.50 8.28
C LEU A 59 -0.25 -12.95 7.62
N ALA A 60 -0.61 -14.23 7.71
CA ALA A 60 -1.91 -14.74 7.27
C ALA A 60 -3.05 -14.28 8.20
N ARG A 61 -2.80 -14.22 9.52
CA ARG A 61 -3.75 -13.68 10.51
C ARG A 61 -4.02 -12.18 10.33
N GLY A 62 -3.08 -11.46 9.72
CA GLY A 62 -3.30 -10.09 9.28
C GLY A 62 -3.36 -9.05 10.40
N PHE A 63 -3.81 -7.84 10.11
CA PHE A 63 -3.87 -6.73 11.08
C PHE A 63 -5.10 -5.84 10.87
N HIS A 64 -5.47 -5.04 11.87
CA HIS A 64 -6.41 -3.94 11.65
C HIS A 64 -5.73 -2.79 10.93
N TYR A 65 -6.48 -2.09 10.08
CA TYR A 65 -6.00 -0.93 9.34
C TYR A 65 -6.80 0.31 9.70
N ASP A 66 -6.12 1.45 9.79
CA ASP A 66 -6.75 2.76 9.89
C ASP A 66 -7.33 3.14 8.52
N LEU A 67 -8.61 3.50 8.48
CA LEU A 67 -9.32 3.94 7.28
C LEU A 67 -8.99 5.38 6.89
N ARG A 68 -8.36 6.15 7.79
CA ARG A 68 -7.77 7.48 7.54
C ARG A 68 -8.75 8.50 6.94
N GLY A 69 -9.98 8.55 7.46
CA GLY A 69 -11.02 9.49 7.06
C GLY A 69 -11.81 9.05 5.83
N GLU A 70 -11.66 7.79 5.40
CA GLU A 70 -12.43 7.20 4.29
C GLU A 70 -13.57 6.30 4.79
N GLU A 71 -13.75 6.19 6.10
CA GLU A 71 -14.90 5.56 6.75
C GLU A 71 -16.22 6.25 6.39
N LEU A 72 -17.29 5.47 6.30
CA LEU A 72 -18.64 6.02 6.15
C LEU A 72 -19.08 6.70 7.47
N PRO A 73 -19.99 7.69 7.41
CA PRO A 73 -20.53 8.33 8.61
C PRO A 73 -21.06 7.29 9.61
N GLY A 74 -20.58 7.35 10.86
CA GLY A 74 -20.98 6.44 11.93
C GLY A 74 -20.28 5.07 11.93
N VAL A 75 -19.36 4.82 10.99
CA VAL A 75 -18.52 3.61 10.98
C VAL A 75 -17.21 3.88 11.72
N SER A 76 -16.70 2.85 12.40
CA SER A 76 -15.38 2.89 13.05
C SER A 76 -14.31 3.38 12.06
N PRO A 77 -13.34 4.20 12.48
CA PRO A 77 -12.21 4.59 11.63
C PRO A 77 -11.22 3.44 11.39
N LEU A 78 -11.49 2.24 11.90
CA LEU A 78 -10.67 1.04 11.76
C LEU A 78 -11.40 -0.04 10.96
N THR A 79 -10.66 -0.92 10.28
CA THR A 79 -11.27 -2.09 9.65
C THR A 79 -12.01 -2.95 10.67
N PRO A 80 -13.20 -3.46 10.33
CA PRO A 80 -14.04 -4.21 11.28
C PRO A 80 -13.47 -5.59 11.65
N HIS A 81 -12.48 -6.06 10.90
CA HIS A 81 -11.74 -7.29 11.13
C HIS A 81 -10.26 -7.10 10.75
N ARG A 82 -9.42 -8.06 11.15
CA ARG A 82 -8.02 -8.12 10.72
C ARG A 82 -7.97 -8.54 9.25
N ILE A 83 -7.21 -7.81 8.44
CA ILE A 83 -7.02 -8.12 7.02
C ILE A 83 -5.67 -8.83 6.86
N PRO A 84 -5.61 -10.04 6.28
CA PRO A 84 -4.37 -10.76 6.02
C PRO A 84 -3.36 -9.90 5.27
N VAL A 85 -2.08 -10.00 5.66
CA VAL A 85 -0.99 -9.43 4.86
C VAL A 85 -0.82 -10.23 3.58
N TYR A 86 -0.93 -11.55 3.68
CA TYR A 86 -0.91 -12.46 2.54
C TYR A 86 -2.20 -13.27 2.49
N SER A 87 -2.78 -13.42 1.31
CA SER A 87 -3.94 -14.28 1.07
C SER A 87 -3.75 -15.13 -0.17
N TRP A 88 -4.24 -16.37 -0.14
CA TRP A 88 -4.23 -17.26 -1.30
C TRP A 88 -5.65 -17.46 -1.82
N LEU A 89 -5.86 -17.26 -3.12
CA LEU A 89 -7.12 -17.59 -3.78
C LEU A 89 -6.83 -18.11 -5.18
N GLU A 90 -7.43 -19.24 -5.55
CA GLU A 90 -7.34 -19.83 -6.91
C GLU A 90 -5.89 -20.00 -7.40
N GLY A 91 -5.00 -20.49 -6.53
CA GLY A 91 -3.60 -20.70 -6.91
C GLY A 91 -2.76 -19.42 -6.94
N ARG A 92 -3.29 -18.27 -6.53
CA ARG A 92 -2.60 -16.98 -6.60
C ARG A 92 -2.46 -16.33 -5.23
N LEU A 93 -1.23 -15.96 -4.89
CA LEU A 93 -0.90 -15.17 -3.70
C LEU A 93 -1.16 -13.68 -3.94
N SER A 94 -1.78 -12.99 -2.99
CA SER A 94 -1.94 -11.54 -2.95
C SER A 94 -1.31 -11.00 -1.67
N CYS A 95 -0.77 -9.78 -1.73
CA CYS A 95 -0.19 -9.09 -0.59
C CYS A 95 -0.90 -7.77 -0.33
N ARG A 96 -1.12 -7.43 0.94
CA ARG A 96 -1.59 -6.15 1.44
C ARG A 96 -0.85 -5.79 2.69
N TYR A 97 0.01 -4.79 2.58
CA TYR A 97 0.82 -4.34 3.68
C TYR A 97 0.97 -2.82 3.61
N VAL A 98 0.46 -2.14 4.63
CA VAL A 98 0.61 -0.70 4.79
C VAL A 98 1.00 -0.44 6.23
N HIS A 99 2.30 -0.56 6.53
CA HIS A 99 2.83 -0.51 7.89
C HIS A 99 2.28 0.65 8.72
N THR A 100 2.27 1.87 8.15
CA THR A 100 1.76 3.05 8.85
C THR A 100 0.27 2.96 9.21
N ALA A 101 -0.55 2.34 8.37
CA ALA A 101 -1.98 2.18 8.63
C ALA A 101 -2.23 1.13 9.73
N ILE A 102 -1.39 0.09 9.80
CA ILE A 102 -1.40 -0.92 10.87
C ILE A 102 -1.01 -0.29 12.21
N VAL A 103 0.13 0.42 12.25
CA VAL A 103 0.63 1.09 13.47
C VAL A 103 -0.37 2.14 13.97
N THR A 104 -0.95 2.92 13.06
CA THR A 104 -1.94 3.93 13.46
C THR A 104 -3.24 3.30 13.96
N ALA A 105 -3.67 2.16 13.37
CA ALA A 105 -4.82 1.42 13.86
C ALA A 105 -4.62 0.92 15.29
N ALA A 106 -3.48 0.28 15.56
CA ALA A 106 -3.14 -0.20 16.91
C ALA A 106 -3.14 0.94 17.92
N ARG A 107 -2.52 2.08 17.57
CA ARG A 107 -2.52 3.29 18.41
C ARG A 107 -3.93 3.81 18.70
N LYS A 108 -4.80 3.89 17.69
CA LYS A 108 -6.20 4.34 17.84
C LYS A 108 -7.02 3.37 18.68
N ALA A 109 -6.74 2.07 18.58
CA ALA A 109 -7.41 1.02 19.34
C ALA A 109 -6.85 0.85 20.77
N GLY A 110 -5.77 1.54 21.14
CA GLY A 110 -5.07 1.31 22.41
C GLY A 110 -4.44 -0.08 22.51
N MET A 111 -4.14 -0.71 21.37
CA MET A 111 -3.55 -2.04 21.28
C MET A 111 -2.04 -1.93 21.12
N SER A 112 -1.32 -2.91 21.69
CA SER A 112 0.11 -3.13 21.44
C SER A 112 0.29 -4.34 20.54
N PHE A 113 1.37 -4.35 19.76
CA PHE A 113 1.75 -5.53 18.99
C PHE A 113 2.40 -6.57 19.90
N THR A 114 2.17 -7.84 19.60
CA THR A 114 2.95 -8.92 20.20
C THR A 114 4.39 -8.91 19.66
N ASP A 115 5.29 -9.65 20.32
CA ASP A 115 6.67 -9.80 19.86
C ASP A 115 6.73 -10.46 18.47
N GLU A 116 5.89 -11.47 18.23
CA GLU A 116 5.78 -12.14 16.92
C GLU A 116 5.26 -11.21 15.82
N GLU A 117 4.29 -10.34 16.12
CA GLU A 117 3.76 -9.34 15.18
C GLU A 117 4.83 -8.30 14.84
N THR A 118 5.55 -7.82 15.85
CA THR A 118 6.63 -6.86 15.69
C THR A 118 7.78 -7.44 14.88
N ALA A 119 8.18 -8.68 15.17
CA ALA A 119 9.23 -9.39 14.43
C ALA A 119 8.84 -9.60 12.95
N ALA A 120 7.62 -10.08 12.68
CA ALA A 120 7.15 -10.30 11.32
C ALA A 120 7.09 -9.00 10.49
N MET A 121 6.60 -7.91 11.08
CA MET A 121 6.58 -6.59 10.40
C MET A 121 7.98 -6.04 10.18
N THR A 122 8.88 -6.19 11.16
CA THR A 122 10.27 -5.74 11.05
C THR A 122 10.98 -6.49 9.93
N PHE A 123 10.88 -7.82 9.92
CA PHE A 123 11.48 -8.67 8.90
C PHE A 123 10.99 -8.32 7.48
N LEU A 124 9.69 -8.08 7.29
CA LEU A 124 9.15 -7.65 5.99
C LEU A 124 9.72 -6.30 5.54
N ASN A 125 9.77 -5.31 6.45
CA ASN A 125 10.30 -3.99 6.14
C ASN A 125 11.78 -4.03 5.77
N GLU A 126 12.59 -4.75 6.55
CA GLU A 126 14.01 -4.91 6.30
C GLU A 126 14.27 -5.68 5.00
N THR A 127 13.52 -6.76 4.75
CA THR A 127 13.62 -7.55 3.52
C THR A 127 13.27 -6.71 2.29
N ALA A 128 12.18 -5.95 2.34
CA ALA A 128 11.78 -5.07 1.24
C ALA A 128 12.79 -3.95 0.98
N ALA A 129 13.56 -3.55 2.00
CA ALA A 129 14.60 -2.54 1.87
C ALA A 129 15.95 -3.09 1.37
N ARG A 130 16.16 -4.40 1.25
CA ARG A 130 17.45 -4.92 0.76
C ARG A 130 17.67 -4.58 -0.71
N GLU A 131 18.92 -4.27 -1.05
CA GLU A 131 19.32 -3.89 -2.41
C GLU A 131 19.10 -5.00 -3.45
N ASP A 132 19.19 -6.27 -3.05
CA ASP A 132 18.94 -7.44 -3.90
C ASP A 132 17.45 -7.74 -4.11
N VAL A 133 16.56 -7.13 -3.33
CA VAL A 133 15.10 -7.34 -3.38
C VAL A 133 14.37 -6.18 -4.06
N ARG A 134 14.83 -4.95 -3.80
CA ARG A 134 14.16 -3.75 -4.31
C ARG A 134 14.69 -3.33 -5.67
N LEU A 135 13.80 -2.81 -6.49
CA LEU A 135 14.12 -2.07 -7.70
C LEU A 135 13.99 -0.58 -7.41
N ASP A 136 15.10 0.15 -7.55
CA ASP A 136 15.14 1.61 -7.44
C ASP A 136 15.04 2.20 -8.85
N MET A 137 14.10 3.14 -9.05
CA MET A 137 13.81 3.78 -10.32
C MET A 137 13.56 5.28 -10.12
N MET A 138 14.33 6.12 -10.81
CA MET A 138 13.99 7.53 -10.95
C MET A 138 12.95 7.68 -12.07
N LEU A 139 11.86 8.40 -11.79
CA LEU A 139 10.84 8.72 -12.80
C LEU A 139 11.15 10.09 -13.41
N GLU A 140 11.52 10.09 -14.68
CA GLU A 140 11.75 11.31 -15.46
C GLU A 140 10.44 11.98 -15.87
N PRO A 141 10.42 13.31 -16.14
CA PRO A 141 9.21 13.97 -16.62
C PRO A 141 8.65 13.28 -17.88
N GLY A 142 7.39 12.86 -17.82
CA GLY A 142 6.74 12.07 -18.86
C GLY A 142 6.65 10.57 -18.55
N ASP A 143 7.48 10.06 -17.63
CA ASP A 143 7.42 8.65 -17.23
C ASP A 143 6.12 8.34 -16.47
N MET A 144 5.59 7.15 -16.76
CA MET A 144 4.44 6.59 -16.07
C MET A 144 4.80 5.27 -15.40
N GLN A 145 4.42 5.13 -14.14
CA GLN A 145 4.55 3.89 -13.37
C GLN A 145 3.16 3.37 -13.01
N PHE A 146 2.89 2.12 -13.43
CA PHE A 146 1.68 1.40 -13.06
C PHE A 146 2.06 0.20 -12.22
N CYS A 147 1.51 0.12 -11.01
CA CYS A 147 1.75 -0.98 -10.10
C CYS A 147 0.45 -1.75 -9.87
N ASN A 148 0.49 -3.07 -10.10
CA ASN A 148 -0.53 -3.97 -9.55
C ASN A 148 -0.22 -4.12 -8.07
N ASN A 149 -1.01 -3.46 -7.26
CA ASN A 149 -0.62 -3.26 -5.90
C ASN A 149 -0.85 -4.49 -5.02
N HIS A 150 -1.61 -5.50 -5.45
CA HIS A 150 -1.62 -6.80 -4.76
C HIS A 150 -0.31 -7.60 -4.91
N MET A 151 0.61 -7.14 -5.77
CA MET A 151 1.84 -7.86 -6.09
C MET A 151 3.10 -6.99 -5.91
N VAL A 152 2.96 -5.66 -5.96
CA VAL A 152 4.09 -4.74 -5.94
C VAL A 152 3.94 -3.71 -4.82
N PRO A 153 4.47 -4.00 -3.61
CA PRO A 153 4.73 -2.97 -2.63
C PRO A 153 5.65 -1.90 -3.23
N HIS A 154 5.33 -0.63 -2.96
CA HIS A 154 6.10 0.49 -3.48
C HIS A 154 6.38 1.52 -2.38
N SER A 155 7.45 2.26 -2.59
CA SER A 155 8.09 3.15 -1.63
C SER A 155 8.69 4.34 -2.40
N ARG A 156 9.09 5.37 -1.66
CA ARG A 156 9.85 6.49 -2.21
C ARG A 156 10.87 6.95 -1.19
N THR A 157 12.09 7.22 -1.63
CA THR A 157 13.08 7.87 -0.76
C THR A 157 12.61 9.24 -0.30
N ALA A 158 13.25 9.76 0.74
CA ALA A 158 13.24 11.18 1.03
C ALA A 158 13.75 11.99 -0.18
N TYR A 159 13.39 13.27 -0.22
CA TYR A 159 13.72 14.14 -1.33
C TYR A 159 13.77 15.61 -0.90
N GLU A 160 14.51 16.41 -1.66
CA GLU A 160 14.60 17.86 -1.45
C GLU A 160 13.77 18.59 -2.51
N GLU A 161 12.97 19.56 -2.08
CA GLU A 161 12.19 20.41 -2.98
C GLU A 161 13.01 21.59 -3.51
N TRP A 162 12.58 22.12 -4.66
CA TRP A 162 13.04 23.43 -5.10
C TRP A 162 12.43 24.54 -4.22
N PRO A 163 13.18 25.62 -3.93
CA PRO A 163 12.61 26.79 -3.25
C PRO A 163 11.54 27.47 -4.10
N GLU A 164 11.66 27.42 -5.42
CA GLU A 164 10.69 27.99 -6.36
C GLU A 164 9.42 27.10 -6.47
N PRO A 165 8.21 27.62 -6.17
CA PRO A 165 6.98 26.83 -6.15
C PRO A 165 6.65 26.10 -7.46
N ASP A 166 6.93 26.76 -8.58
CA ASP A 166 6.72 26.28 -9.96
C ASP A 166 7.79 25.27 -10.42
N ARG A 167 8.77 24.95 -9.56
CA ARG A 167 9.78 23.91 -9.80
C ARG A 167 9.64 22.70 -8.87
N LYS A 168 8.81 22.78 -7.83
CA LYS A 168 8.53 21.67 -6.90
C LYS A 168 8.12 20.37 -7.59
N ARG A 169 8.45 19.24 -6.98
CA ARG A 169 8.06 17.91 -7.46
C ARG A 169 6.55 17.84 -7.66
N HIS A 170 6.13 17.39 -8.84
CA HIS A 170 4.72 17.28 -9.18
C HIS A 170 4.44 15.93 -9.82
N MET A 171 3.65 15.12 -9.13
CA MET A 171 3.21 13.81 -9.58
C MET A 171 1.69 13.83 -9.73
N LEU A 172 1.19 13.30 -10.85
CA LEU A 172 -0.24 13.01 -10.99
C LEU A 172 -0.46 11.54 -10.60
N ARG A 173 -1.45 11.30 -9.73
CA ARG A 173 -1.78 9.95 -9.26
C ARG A 173 -3.18 9.56 -9.71
N LEU A 174 -3.28 8.37 -10.30
CA LEU A 174 -4.51 7.75 -10.76
C LEU A 174 -4.77 6.47 -9.98
N TRP A 175 -6.02 6.27 -9.55
CA TRP A 175 -6.49 5.02 -8.98
C TRP A 175 -7.34 4.33 -10.03
N LEU A 176 -7.04 3.07 -10.31
CA LEU A 176 -7.73 2.30 -11.35
C LEU A 176 -8.47 1.14 -10.70
N ASN A 177 -9.77 1.03 -11.00
CA ASN A 177 -10.52 -0.19 -10.75
C ASN A 177 -10.48 -1.04 -12.03
N ASN A 178 -10.04 -2.29 -11.91
CA ASN A 178 -10.00 -3.22 -13.02
C ASN A 178 -11.15 -4.22 -12.88
N PRO A 179 -12.23 -4.12 -13.70
CA PRO A 179 -13.38 -5.02 -13.60
C PRO A 179 -13.03 -6.48 -13.92
N ASN A 180 -11.95 -6.71 -14.67
CA ASN A 180 -11.39 -8.03 -14.97
C ASN A 180 -10.11 -8.30 -14.17
N GLY A 181 -9.96 -7.61 -13.03
CA GLY A 181 -8.85 -7.80 -12.12
C GLY A 181 -8.84 -9.21 -11.52
N ARG A 182 -7.69 -9.58 -10.95
CA ARG A 182 -7.59 -10.87 -10.23
C ARG A 182 -8.62 -10.92 -9.09
N ARG A 183 -9.21 -12.10 -8.88
CA ARG A 183 -10.07 -12.34 -7.72
C ARG A 183 -9.24 -12.27 -6.44
N LEU A 184 -9.85 -11.75 -5.38
CA LEU A 184 -9.25 -11.64 -4.04
C LEU A 184 -10.05 -12.49 -3.06
N ALA A 185 -9.35 -13.04 -2.06
CA ALA A 185 -10.00 -13.75 -0.95
C ALA A 185 -10.99 -12.80 -0.24
N PRO A 186 -12.19 -13.26 0.16
CA PRO A 186 -13.20 -12.40 0.77
C PRO A 186 -12.70 -11.61 1.99
N GLU A 187 -11.92 -12.22 2.87
CA GLU A 187 -11.30 -11.61 4.06
C GLU A 187 -10.17 -10.61 3.73
N PHE A 188 -9.69 -10.63 2.49
CA PHE A 188 -8.61 -9.78 2.00
C PHE A 188 -9.13 -8.59 1.17
N ALA A 189 -10.25 -8.78 0.47
CA ALA A 189 -10.85 -7.81 -0.43
C ALA A 189 -11.46 -6.61 0.31
N ASP A 190 -11.63 -6.71 1.62
CA ASP A 190 -12.87 -6.21 2.18
C ASP A 190 -12.70 -5.07 3.18
N ARG A 191 -12.73 -3.86 2.63
CA ARG A 191 -12.85 -2.64 3.45
C ARG A 191 -14.26 -2.48 4.04
N TYR A 192 -15.31 -3.09 3.45
CA TYR A 192 -16.73 -2.82 3.78
C TYR A 192 -17.77 -3.96 3.59
N ARG A 193 -17.39 -5.22 3.46
CA ARG A 193 -18.24 -6.38 3.06
C ARG A 193 -18.91 -6.24 1.70
N GLN A 194 -18.22 -5.69 0.71
CA GLN A 194 -18.83 -5.44 -0.60
C GLN A 194 -18.01 -5.84 -1.83
N GLY A 195 -16.78 -6.36 -1.68
CA GLY A 195 -16.04 -6.92 -2.83
C GLY A 195 -15.74 -5.92 -3.95
N ILE A 196 -15.80 -4.63 -3.67
CA ILE A 196 -15.36 -3.54 -4.55
C ILE A 196 -14.16 -2.91 -3.87
N GLY A 197 -13.09 -2.73 -4.64
CA GLY A 197 -11.82 -2.21 -4.17
C GLY A 197 -11.91 -0.90 -3.36
N MET A 198 -10.76 -0.55 -2.81
CA MET A 198 -10.48 0.69 -2.10
C MET A 198 -11.06 1.92 -2.78
N GLY A 199 -11.96 2.61 -2.08
CA GLY A 199 -12.18 4.04 -2.23
C GLY A 199 -13.43 4.42 -3.02
N VAL A 200 -14.19 5.34 -2.42
CA VAL A 200 -15.37 6.05 -2.94
C VAL A 200 -16.47 5.12 -3.48
N PRO A 201 -17.65 5.09 -2.83
CA PRO A 201 -18.82 4.44 -3.44
C PRO A 201 -18.95 4.89 -4.89
N PRO A 202 -19.22 4.00 -5.86
CA PRO A 202 -19.43 4.44 -7.24
C PRO A 202 -20.43 5.59 -7.24
N LEU A 203 -20.06 6.72 -7.86
CA LEU A 203 -20.97 7.85 -8.04
C LEU A 203 -22.25 7.30 -8.69
N ALA A 204 -23.41 7.62 -8.10
CA ALA A 204 -24.69 7.23 -8.68
C ALA A 204 -24.74 7.72 -10.14
N GLY A 205 -24.81 6.78 -11.09
CA GLY A 205 -24.79 7.07 -12.52
C GLY A 205 -23.48 6.81 -13.27
N ALA A 206 -22.43 6.31 -12.61
CA ALA A 206 -21.26 5.79 -13.32
C ALA A 206 -21.65 4.49 -14.06
N THR A 207 -21.91 4.59 -15.35
CA THR A 207 -22.13 3.43 -16.22
C THR A 207 -20.88 2.56 -16.20
N ARG A 208 -21.08 1.25 -16.00
CA ARG A 208 -20.05 0.27 -16.35
C ARG A 208 -19.75 0.48 -17.83
N ALA A 209 -18.52 0.80 -18.18
CA ALA A 209 -18.09 0.68 -19.56
C ALA A 209 -18.20 -0.80 -19.92
N GLU A 210 -19.25 -1.16 -20.64
CA GLU A 210 -19.32 -2.43 -21.35
C GLU A 210 -18.21 -2.40 -22.40
N VAL A 211 -17.19 -3.23 -22.20
CA VAL A 211 -16.14 -3.44 -23.19
C VAL A 211 -16.65 -4.53 -24.12
N ALA A 212 -16.73 -4.20 -25.41
CA ALA A 212 -17.06 -5.11 -26.51
C ALA A 212 -16.02 -6.22 -26.68
#